data_AF-B3S9X9-F1
#
_entry.id   AF-B3S9X9-F1
#
_cell.length_a   1.000
_cell.length_b   1.000
_cell.length_c   1.000
_cell.angle_alpha   90.00
_cell.angle_beta   90.00
_cell.angle_gamma   90.00
#
_symmetry.space_group_name_H-M   'P 1'
#
loop_
_entity.id
_entity.type
_entity.pdbx_description
1 polymer ?
#
loop_
_entity_poly.entity_id
_entity_poly.type
_entity_poly.pdbx_seq_one_letter_code
_entity_poly.pdbx_strand_id
1 'polypeptide(L)'
;VLTKARLQELVLEVDPLQQLDEDVEEHLLQLADDFIESVVSGSCSLAKHRKSNTLEVKDVMLHLEHKWNMWIPGMGCDEVRPYKKLISTEAHKQVMSLSIAVSRLFRSLSLLSLFLSP
;
A
#
# COMPACT_ATOMS: atom_id res chain seq x y z
N VAL A 1 10.88 16.39 14.65
CA VAL A 1 9.47 16.72 14.37
C VAL A 1 9.42 17.86 13.37
N LEU A 2 8.51 17.80 12.40
CA LEU A 2 8.36 18.76 11.29
C LEU A 2 8.08 20.17 11.84
N THR A 3 8.67 21.22 11.25
CA THR A 3 8.40 22.60 11.67
C THR A 3 7.41 23.29 10.73
N LYS A 4 6.65 24.26 11.25
CA LYS A 4 5.70 25.07 10.46
C LYS A 4 6.35 25.71 9.23
N ALA A 5 7.57 26.24 9.38
CA ALA A 5 8.34 26.80 8.26
C ALA A 5 8.64 25.77 7.16
N ARG A 6 9.02 24.54 7.52
CA ARG A 6 9.28 23.48 6.54
C ARG A 6 8.00 22.96 5.90
N LEU A 7 6.89 22.92 6.63
CA LEU A 7 5.59 22.58 6.05
C LEU A 7 5.19 23.60 4.98
N GLN A 8 5.38 24.89 5.23
CA GLN A 8 5.08 25.95 4.25
C GLN A 8 5.97 25.86 3.01
N GLU A 9 7.26 25.59 3.17
CA GLU A 9 8.16 25.33 2.04
C GLU A 9 7.67 24.13 1.20
N LEU A 10 7.28 23.02 1.84
CA LEU A 10 6.76 21.84 1.15
C LEU A 10 5.45 22.12 0.40
N VAL A 11 4.56 22.93 0.97
CA VAL A 11 3.32 23.33 0.29
C VAL A 11 3.63 24.10 -0.99
N LEU A 12 4.58 25.04 -0.94
CA LEU A 12 4.97 25.83 -2.11
C LEU A 12 5.68 25.00 -3.19
N GLU A 13 6.40 23.93 -2.80
CA GLU A 13 6.98 22.97 -3.75
C GLU A 13 5.91 22.16 -4.48
N VAL A 14 4.80 21.83 -3.81
CA VAL A 14 3.67 21.10 -4.40
C VAL A 14 2.77 22.01 -5.23
N ASP A 15 2.39 23.16 -4.67
CA ASP A 15 1.60 24.20 -5.31
C ASP A 15 2.02 25.60 -4.81
N PRO A 16 2.70 26.40 -5.65
CA PRO A 16 3.15 27.74 -5.29
C PRO A 16 2.03 28.74 -4.97
N LEU A 17 0.78 28.45 -5.36
CA LEU A 17 -0.36 29.35 -5.16
C LEU A 17 -1.18 28.98 -3.92
N GLN A 18 -0.92 27.83 -3.31
CA GLN A 18 -1.66 27.33 -2.18
C GLN A 18 -1.19 28.01 -0.87
N GLN A 19 -2.13 28.59 -0.14
CA GLN A 19 -1.94 28.99 1.26
C GLN A 19 -2.79 28.09 2.15
N LEU A 20 -2.21 27.62 3.25
CA LEU A 20 -2.93 26.86 4.26
C LEU A 20 -3.39 27.78 5.38
N ASP A 21 -4.60 27.54 5.86
CA ASP A 21 -5.08 28.14 7.10
C ASP A 21 -4.33 27.52 8.29
N GLU A 22 -4.19 28.28 9.37
CA GLU A 22 -3.44 27.89 10.56
C GLU A 22 -3.94 26.57 11.17
N ASP A 23 -5.26 26.39 11.24
CA ASP A 23 -5.85 25.14 11.72
C ASP A 23 -5.40 23.96 10.86
N VAL A 24 -5.38 24.10 9.53
CA VAL A 24 -4.99 23.02 8.60
C VAL A 24 -3.51 22.69 8.76
N GLU A 25 -2.65 23.69 8.96
CA GLU A 25 -1.23 23.49 9.23
C GLU A 25 -1.00 22.67 10.51
N GLU A 26 -1.73 22.98 11.60
CA GLU A 26 -1.66 22.21 12.85
C GLU A 26 -2.10 20.76 12.66
N HIS A 27 -3.18 20.53 11.92
CA HIS A 27 -3.64 19.16 11.63
C HIS A 27 -2.61 18.38 10.80
N LEU A 28 -1.97 19.00 9.82
CA LEU A 28 -0.92 18.34 9.02
C LEU A 28 0.32 18.02 9.84
N LEU A 29 0.71 18.90 10.77
CA LEU A 29 1.81 18.65 11.71
C LEU A 29 1.49 17.46 12.61
N GLN A 30 0.27 17.39 13.17
CA GLN A 30 -0.15 16.26 13.98
C GLN A 30 -0.15 14.95 13.18
N LEU A 31 -0.66 14.97 11.94
CA LEU A 31 -0.63 13.80 11.05
C LEU A 31 0.81 13.35 10.74
N ALA A 32 1.75 14.28 10.60
CA ALA A 32 3.16 13.96 10.38
C ALA A 32 3.79 13.29 11.61
N ASP A 33 3.44 13.74 12.81
CA ASP A 33 3.91 13.13 14.06
C ASP A 33 3.32 11.72 14.27
N ASP A 34 2.01 11.56 14.04
CA ASP A 34 1.32 10.27 14.10
C ASP A 34 1.91 9.28 13.07
N PHE A 35 2.25 9.78 11.87
CA PHE A 35 2.93 9.00 10.85
C PHE A 35 4.29 8.50 11.33
N ILE A 36 5.12 9.38 11.91
CA ILE A 36 6.44 9.00 12.44
C ILE A 36 6.30 7.95 13.54
N GLU A 37 5.37 8.14 14.49
CA GLU A 37 5.15 7.18 15.57
C GLU A 37 4.72 5.81 15.03
N SER A 38 3.77 5.78 14.09
CA SER A 38 3.31 4.56 13.44
C SER A 38 4.45 3.84 12.71
N VAL A 39 5.24 4.56 11.93
CA VAL A 39 6.40 4.01 11.21
C VAL A 39 7.44 3.47 12.17
N VAL A 40 7.83 4.22 13.20
CA VAL A 40 8.84 3.78 14.17
C VAL A 40 8.36 2.55 14.95
N SER A 41 7.13 2.57 15.47
CA SER A 41 6.55 1.46 16.23
C SER A 41 6.43 0.19 15.37
N GLY A 42 5.94 0.34 14.15
CA GLY A 42 5.81 -0.76 13.19
C GLY A 42 7.16 -1.34 12.78
N SER A 43 8.15 -0.49 12.52
CA SER A 43 9.50 -0.91 12.13
C SER A 43 10.25 -1.59 13.28
N CYS A 44 10.13 -1.06 14.50
CA CYS A 44 10.66 -1.69 15.71
C CYS A 44 10.03 -3.07 15.95
N SER A 45 8.72 -3.21 15.67
CA SER A 45 8.03 -4.50 15.76
C SER A 45 8.57 -5.51 14.74
N LEU A 46 8.91 -5.07 13.52
CA LEU A 46 9.54 -5.90 12.50
C LEU A 46 10.98 -6.31 12.88
N ALA A 47 11.77 -5.38 13.44
CA ALA A 47 13.12 -5.69 13.94
C ALA A 47 13.08 -6.75 15.05
N LYS A 48 12.13 -6.62 15.99
CA LYS A 48 11.90 -7.62 17.04
C LYS A 48 11.43 -8.97 16.47
N HIS A 49 10.58 -8.96 15.43
CA HIS A 49 10.08 -10.19 14.80
C HIS A 49 11.22 -11.05 14.20
N ARG A 50 12.27 -10.43 13.66
CA ARG A 50 13.49 -11.14 13.22
C ARG A 50 14.49 -11.44 14.34
N LYS A 51 14.10 -11.24 15.60
CA LYS A 51 14.95 -11.43 16.80
C LYS A 51 16.18 -10.50 16.82
N SER A 52 16.06 -9.32 16.21
CA SER A 52 17.11 -8.29 16.25
C SER A 52 16.76 -7.21 17.27
N ASN A 53 17.79 -6.71 17.94
CA ASN A 53 17.69 -5.56 18.84
C ASN A 53 18.10 -4.25 18.16
N THR A 54 18.47 -4.31 16.88
CA THR A 54 18.91 -3.15 16.09
C THR A 54 17.92 -2.89 14.95
N LEU A 55 17.34 -1.70 14.91
CA LEU A 55 16.48 -1.27 13.81
C LEU A 55 17.32 -1.07 12.53
N GLU A 56 16.94 -1.73 11.44
CA GLU A 56 17.61 -1.58 10.14
C GLU A 56 16.68 -0.93 9.11
N VAL A 57 17.28 -0.35 8.06
CA VAL A 57 16.53 0.35 6.98
C VAL A 57 15.47 -0.55 6.34
N LYS A 58 15.75 -1.85 6.20
CA LYS A 58 14.80 -2.84 5.65
C LYS A 58 13.52 -2.98 6.50
N ASP A 59 13.60 -2.78 7.81
CA ASP A 59 12.43 -2.86 8.70
C ASP A 59 11.48 -1.68 8.42
N VAL A 60 12.06 -0.48 8.24
CA VAL A 60 11.33 0.74 7.89
C VAL A 60 10.73 0.66 6.50
N MET A 61 11.52 0.23 5.53
CA MET A 61 11.09 0.10 4.15
C MET A 61 9.94 -0.90 4.01
N LEU A 62 10.04 -2.06 4.67
CA LEU A 62 8.96 -3.06 4.65
C LEU A 62 7.68 -2.53 5.29
N HIS A 63 7.77 -1.75 6.37
CA HIS A 63 6.60 -1.13 6.99
C HIS A 63 5.94 -0.11 6.06
N LEU A 64 6.72 0.77 5.43
CA LEU A 64 6.24 1.77 4.49
C LEU A 64 5.57 1.13 3.26
N GLU A 65 6.16 0.08 2.69
CA GLU A 65 5.58 -0.62 1.54
C GLU A 65 4.26 -1.30 1.88
N HIS A 66 4.18 -2.00 3.02
CA HIS A 66 2.99 -2.79 3.38
C HIS A 66 1.85 -1.96 3.98
N LYS A 67 2.16 -0.89 4.72
CA LYS A 67 1.14 -0.10 5.42
C LYS A 67 0.79 1.20 4.71
N TRP A 68 1.78 1.85 4.11
CA TRP A 68 1.61 3.16 3.48
C TRP A 68 1.64 3.08 1.96
N ASN A 69 1.93 1.90 1.38
CA ASN A 69 2.12 1.69 -0.05
C ASN A 69 3.14 2.67 -0.65
N MET A 70 4.11 3.10 0.16
CA MET A 70 5.20 4.00 -0.24
C MET A 70 6.44 3.18 -0.57
N TRP A 71 7.07 3.49 -1.70
CA TRP A 71 8.33 2.89 -2.11
C TRP A 71 9.37 4.00 -2.27
N ILE A 72 10.50 3.86 -1.56
CA ILE A 72 11.58 4.85 -1.59
C ILE A 72 12.72 4.31 -2.46
N PRO A 73 13.00 4.93 -3.63
CA PRO A 73 14.10 4.54 -4.48
C PRO A 73 15.46 4.77 -3.79
N GLY A 74 16.45 3.92 -4.06
CA GLY A 74 17.85 4.13 -3.67
C GLY A 74 18.21 3.75 -2.21
N MET A 75 17.24 3.41 -1.36
CA MET A 75 17.45 3.04 0.05
C MET A 75 17.62 1.53 0.27
N GLY A 76 18.43 0.87 -0.56
CA GLY A 76 18.96 -0.48 -0.29
C GLY A 76 18.06 -1.67 -0.68
N CYS A 77 17.25 -1.56 -1.72
CA CYS A 77 16.55 -2.71 -2.31
C CYS A 77 17.13 -3.02 -3.69
N ASP A 78 18.30 -3.66 -3.73
CA ASP A 78 18.81 -4.34 -4.93
C ASP A 78 18.25 -5.77 -5.05
N GLU A 79 17.25 -6.12 -4.24
CA GLU A 79 16.44 -7.31 -4.44
C GLU A 79 15.21 -6.92 -5.26
N VAL A 80 15.34 -7.09 -6.58
CA VAL A 80 14.22 -7.21 -7.52
C VAL A 80 13.07 -7.92 -6.82
N ARG A 81 11.92 -7.24 -6.65
CA ARG A 81 10.71 -7.82 -6.07
C ARG A 81 10.52 -9.23 -6.65
N PRO A 82 10.60 -10.30 -5.85
CA PRO A 82 9.90 -11.52 -6.22
C PRO A 82 8.45 -11.07 -6.24
N TYR A 83 7.86 -10.98 -7.43
CA TYR A 83 6.42 -10.89 -7.58
C TYR A 83 5.83 -11.99 -6.70
N LYS A 84 5.33 -11.62 -5.51
CA LYS A 84 4.56 -12.54 -4.67
C LYS A 84 3.29 -12.79 -5.44
N LYS A 85 3.30 -13.82 -6.29
CA LYS A 85 2.07 -14.55 -6.59
C LYS A 85 1.44 -14.79 -5.23
N LEU A 86 0.29 -14.17 -4.98
CA LEU A 86 -0.57 -14.56 -3.86
C LEU A 86 -0.56 -16.08 -3.86
N ILE A 87 -0.10 -16.68 -2.77
CA ILE A 87 -0.08 -18.14 -2.67
C ILE A 87 -1.55 -18.54 -2.67
N SER A 88 -2.05 -18.84 -3.87
CA SER A 88 -3.36 -19.40 -4.05
C SER A 88 -3.29 -20.79 -3.44
N THR A 89 -3.94 -20.97 -2.31
CA THR A 89 -4.26 -22.29 -1.78
C THR A 89 -4.94 -23.11 -2.88
N GLU A 90 -4.79 -24.43 -2.85
CA GLU A 90 -5.41 -25.32 -3.82
C GLU A 90 -6.93 -25.10 -3.88
N ALA A 91 -7.54 -24.81 -2.72
CA ALA A 91 -8.94 -24.40 -2.60
C ALA A 91 -9.25 -23.13 -3.40
N HIS A 92 -8.42 -22.08 -3.34
CA HIS A 92 -8.65 -20.84 -4.10
C HIS A 92 -8.51 -21.06 -5.62
N LYS A 93 -7.60 -21.93 -6.07
CA LYS A 93 -7.50 -22.34 -7.49
C LYS A 93 -8.75 -23.07 -7.96
N GLN A 94 -9.26 -24.00 -7.14
CA GLN A 94 -10.47 -24.76 -7.44
C GLN A 94 -11.68 -23.83 -7.54
N VAL A 95 -11.88 -22.93 -6.57
CA VAL A 95 -12.95 -21.92 -6.59
C VAL A 95 -12.86 -21.02 -7.83
N MET A 96 -11.66 -20.57 -8.20
CA MET A 96 -11.46 -19.77 -9.42
C MET A 96 -11.76 -20.55 -10.70
N SER A 97 -11.38 -21.83 -10.77
CA SER A 97 -11.69 -22.67 -11.94
C SER A 97 -13.20 -22.92 -12.09
N LEU A 98 -13.90 -23.13 -10.97
CA LEU A 98 -15.35 -23.32 -10.94
C LEU A 98 -16.09 -22.04 -11.30
N SER A 99 -15.69 -20.87 -10.76
CA SER A 99 -16.32 -19.60 -11.11
C SER A 99 -16.19 -19.29 -12.61
N ILE A 100 -15.01 -19.52 -13.21
CA ILE A 100 -14.79 -19.37 -14.65
C ILE A 100 -15.65 -20.34 -15.46
N ALA A 101 -15.76 -21.61 -15.04
CA ALA A 101 -16.60 -22.60 -15.71
C ALA A 101 -18.09 -22.23 -15.67
N VAL A 102 -18.58 -21.76 -14.51
CA VAL A 102 -19.95 -21.27 -14.34
C VAL A 102 -20.21 -20.05 -15.20
N SER A 103 -19.29 -19.07 -15.25
CA SER A 103 -19.44 -17.90 -16.13
C SER A 103 -19.46 -18.28 -17.61
N ARG A 104 -18.64 -19.26 -18.03
CA ARG A 104 -18.65 -19.77 -19.42
C ARG A 104 -19.94 -20.51 -19.75
N LEU A 105 -20.44 -21.34 -18.83
CA LEU A 105 -21.73 -22.02 -19.00
C LEU A 105 -22.89 -21.03 -19.06
N PHE A 106 -22.91 -20.04 -18.16
CA PHE A 106 -23.95 -19.01 -18.16
C PHE A 106 -23.92 -18.16 -19.43
N ARG A 107 -22.73 -17.78 -19.91
CA ARG A 107 -22.58 -17.08 -21.20
C ARG A 107 -22.98 -17.96 -22.38
N SER A 108 -22.64 -19.24 -22.36
CA SER A 108 -23.05 -20.20 -23.40
C SER A 108 -24.57 -20.37 -23.42
N LEU A 109 -25.20 -20.55 -22.27
CA LEU A 109 -26.66 -20.67 -22.12
C LEU A 109 -27.39 -19.37 -22.51
N SER A 110 -26.85 -18.21 -22.13
CA SER A 110 -27.39 -16.91 -22.55
C SER A 110 -27.24 -16.69 -24.06
N LEU A 111 -26.11 -17.07 -24.65
CA LEU A 111 -25.94 -17.04 -26.12
C LEU A 111 -26.88 -18.03 -26.81
N LEU A 112 -27.11 -19.21 -26.23
CA LEU A 112 -28.11 -20.17 -26.70
C LEU A 112 -29.54 -19.60 -26.62
N SER A 113 -29.87 -18.83 -25.57
CA SER A 113 -31.18 -18.15 -25.50
C SER A 113 -31.34 -17.03 -26.54
N LEU A 114 -30.25 -16.36 -26.94
CA LEU A 114 -30.27 -15.39 -28.04
C LEU A 114 -30.42 -16.06 -29.42
N PHE A 115 -29.92 -17.28 -29.59
CA PHE A 115 -30.02 -18.05 -30.85
C PHE A 115 -31.33 -18.84 -30.99
N LEU A 116 -32.03 -19.14 -29.87
CA LEU A 116 -33.32 -19.84 -29.86
C LEU A 116 -34.54 -18.92 -29.74
N SER A 117 -34.35 -17.60 -29.69
CA SER A 117 -35.47 -16.66 -29.77
C SER A 117 -35.83 -16.46 -31.25
N PRO A 118 -37.06 -16.79 -31.68
CA PRO A 118 -37.49 -16.73 -33.08
C PRO A 118 -37.57 -15.30 -33.64
#